data_AF-A0A1T5GU69-F1
#
_entry.id   AF-A0A1T5GU69-F1
#
_cell.length_a   1.000
_cell.length_b   1.000
_cell.length_c   1.000
_cell.angle_alpha   90.00
_cell.angle_beta   90.00
_cell.angle_gamma   90.00
#
_symmetry.space_group_name_H-M   'P 1'
#
loop_
_entity.id
_entity.type
_entity.pdbx_description
1 polymer ?
#
loop_
_entity_poly.entity_id
_entity_poly.type
_entity_poly.pdbx_seq_one_letter_code
_entity_poly.pdbx_strand_id
1 'polypeptide(L)' 'MNSIPKDFEEWKYCIQQKCGITLTRTFAEERLDVYQNKDLPETQRFIANYGEEHYERIKLWFSQILNG' A
#
# COMPACT_ATOMS: atom_id res chain seq x y z
N MET A 1 -9.26 -0.37 16.96
CA MET A 1 -9.29 -1.62 16.18
C MET A 1 -8.60 -1.36 14.85
N ASN A 2 -7.34 -1.80 14.69
CA ASN A 2 -6.64 -1.70 13.41
C ASN A 2 -6.94 -2.95 12.59
N SER A 3 -8.07 -2.94 11.87
CA SER A 3 -8.36 -3.98 10.88
C SER A 3 -7.47 -3.76 9.67
N ILE A 4 -6.65 -4.76 9.33
CA ILE A 4 -5.91 -4.80 8.06
C ILE A 4 -6.96 -4.89 6.94
N PRO A 5 -6.92 -3.99 5.93
CA PRO A 5 -7.90 -4.01 4.86
C PRO A 5 -7.74 -5.30 4.04
N LYS A 6 -8.88 -5.91 3.69
CA LYS A 6 -8.91 -7.21 3.04
C LYS A 6 -9.05 -7.11 1.53
N ASP A 7 -9.57 -5.98 1.04
CA ASP A 7 -9.74 -5.70 -0.39
C ASP A 7 -9.32 -4.26 -0.73
N PHE A 8 -9.35 -3.98 -2.04
CA PHE A 8 -8.91 -2.70 -2.61
C PHE A 8 -9.76 -1.52 -2.11
N GLU A 9 -11.08 -1.69 -1.98
CA GLU A 9 -11.98 -0.60 -1.59
C GLU A 9 -11.85 -0.27 -0.11
N GLU A 10 -11.72 -1.29 0.76
CA GLU A 10 -11.41 -1.10 2.17
C GLU A 10 -10.06 -0.38 2.36
N TRP A 11 -9.05 -0.78 1.58
CA TRP A 11 -7.73 -0.15 1.62
C TRP A 11 -7.78 1.29 1.15
N LYS A 12 -8.43 1.55 0.01
CA LYS A 12 -8.60 2.89 -0.57
C LYS A 12 -9.38 3.81 0.36
N TYR A 13 -10.44 3.32 0.98
CA TYR A 13 -11.17 4.05 2.02
C TYR A 13 -10.27 4.34 3.22
N CYS A 14 -9.49 3.36 3.69
CA CYS A 14 -8.58 3.54 4.82
C CYS A 14 -7.55 4.63 4.53
N ILE A 15 -6.85 4.57 3.38
CA ILE A 15 -5.80 5.54 3.05
C ILE A 15 -6.36 6.95 2.85
N GLN A 16 -7.51 7.10 2.18
CA GLN A 16 -8.08 8.42 1.88
C GLN A 16 -8.86 9.02 3.05
N GLN A 17 -9.69 8.24 3.73
CA GLN A 17 -10.63 8.74 4.74
C GLN A 17 -10.08 8.61 6.15
N LYS A 18 -9.46 7.48 6.49
CA LYS A 18 -8.92 7.26 7.85
C LYS A 18 -7.53 7.87 8.01
N CYS A 19 -6.67 7.72 7.02
CA CYS A 19 -5.31 8.27 7.05
C CYS A 19 -5.21 9.68 6.47
N GLY A 20 -6.24 10.15 5.75
CA GLY A 20 -6.25 11.49 5.14
C GLY A 20 -5.26 11.66 3.98
N ILE A 21 -4.75 10.57 3.42
CA ILE A 21 -3.76 10.58 2.35
C ILE A 21 -4.49 10.61 1.00
N THR A 22 -4.21 11.62 0.19
CA THR A 22 -4.76 11.69 -1.16
C THR A 22 -4.03 10.69 -2.05
N LEU A 23 -4.75 9.66 -2.50
CA LEU A 23 -4.22 8.61 -3.37
C LEU A 23 -4.14 9.10 -4.82
N THR A 24 -3.08 9.85 -5.15
CA THR A 24 -2.79 10.32 -6.51
C THR A 24 -1.96 9.28 -7.28
N ARG A 25 -1.92 9.41 -8.61
CA ARG A 25 -1.05 8.58 -9.46
C ARG A 25 0.42 8.71 -9.07
N THR A 26 0.91 9.93 -8.90
CA THR A 26 2.30 10.19 -8.47
C THR A 26 2.61 9.56 -7.12
N PHE A 27 1.71 9.70 -6.13
CA PHE A 27 1.88 9.06 -4.83
C PHE A 27 1.95 7.53 -4.95
N ALA A 28 1.09 6.95 -5.80
CA ALA A 28 1.10 5.51 -6.04
C ALA A 28 2.40 5.04 -6.74
N GLU A 29 2.94 5.81 -7.69
CA GLU A 29 4.20 5.52 -8.37
C GLU A 29 5.38 5.51 -7.39
N GLU A 30 5.53 6.60 -6.62
CA GLU A 30 6.59 6.75 -5.62
C GLU A 30 6.52 5.64 -4.56
N ARG A 31 5.31 5.32 -4.10
CA ARG A 31 5.14 4.29 -3.07
C ARG A 31 5.39 2.88 -3.58
N LEU A 32 4.94 2.60 -4.81
CA LEU A 32 5.17 1.30 -5.43
C LEU A 32 6.67 1.07 -5.66
N ASP A 33 7.43 2.08 -6.08
CA ASP A 33 8.87 1.96 -6.31
C ASP A 33 9.62 1.53 -5.05
N VAL A 34 9.32 2.14 -3.90
CA VAL A 34 9.85 1.73 -2.59
C VAL A 34 9.52 0.26 -2.31
N TYR A 35 8.26 -0.14 -2.49
CA TYR A 35 7.81 -1.50 -2.27
C TYR A 35 8.22 -2.49 -3.37
N GLN A 36 8.82 -2.08 -4.48
CA GLN A 36 9.45 -3.03 -5.40
C GLN A 36 10.82 -3.48 -4.87
N ASN A 37 11.47 -2.68 -4.02
CA ASN A 37 12.76 -3.01 -3.44
C ASN A 37 12.62 -3.59 -2.01
N LYS A 38 12.74 -4.92 -1.90
CA LYS A 38 12.68 -5.65 -0.61
C LYS A 38 13.88 -5.37 0.32
N ASP A 39 14.98 -4.83 -0.18
CA ASP A 39 16.17 -4.53 0.62
C ASP A 39 16.08 -3.18 1.34
N LEU A 40 15.09 -2.35 0.99
CA LEU A 40 14.87 -1.08 1.69
C LEU A 40 14.39 -1.32 3.12
N PRO A 41 14.96 -0.62 4.12
CA PRO A 41 14.55 -0.76 5.52
C PRO A 41 13.05 -0.46 5.73
N GLU A 42 12.49 0.43 4.93
CA GLU A 42 11.06 0.74 5.00
C GLU A 42 10.19 -0.43 4.53
N THR A 43 10.57 -1.09 3.43
CA THR A 43 9.86 -2.26 2.90
C THR A 43 9.95 -3.43 3.88
N GLN A 44 11.14 -3.69 4.44
CA GLN A 44 11.32 -4.72 5.47
C GLN A 44 10.49 -4.43 6.72
N ARG A 45 10.46 -3.17 7.19
CA ARG A 45 9.62 -2.75 8.32
C ARG A 45 8.14 -2.93 8.02
N PHE A 46 7.71 -2.64 6.79
CA PHE A 46 6.32 -2.85 6.39
C PHE A 46 5.96 -4.33 6.43
N ILE A 47 6.77 -5.20 5.82
CA ILE A 47 6.56 -6.65 5.82
C ILE A 47 6.56 -7.20 7.26
N ALA A 48 7.46 -6.75 8.12
CA ALA A 48 7.51 -7.18 9.52
C ALA A 48 6.25 -6.81 10.32
N ASN A 49 5.64 -5.66 10.02
CA ASN A 49 4.44 -5.17 10.73
C ASN A 49 3.13 -5.76 10.19
N TYR A 50 3.04 -5.99 8.88
CA TYR A 50 1.79 -6.32 8.20
C TYR A 50 1.77 -7.69 7.52
N GLY A 51 2.92 -8.35 7.41
CA GLY A 51 3.09 -9.64 6.75
C GLY A 51 3.26 -9.55 5.23
N GLU A 52 3.89 -10.59 4.67
CA GLU A 52 4.14 -10.73 3.22
C GLU A 52 2.84 -10.73 2.40
N GLU A 53 1.78 -11.38 2.89
CA GLU A 53 0.50 -11.44 2.18
C GLU A 53 -0.10 -10.05 1.98
N HIS A 54 -0.11 -9.22 3.03
CA HIS A 54 -0.63 -7.87 2.92
C HIS A 54 0.27 -6.99 2.06
N TYR A 55 1.58 -7.16 2.16
CA TYR A 55 2.55 -6.46 1.32
C TYR A 55 2.32 -6.72 -0.18
N GLU A 56 2.11 -7.97 -0.61
CA GLU A 56 1.83 -8.27 -2.01
C GLU A 56 0.48 -7.67 -2.48
N ARG A 57 -0.55 -7.68 -1.62
CA ARG A 57 -1.83 -7.00 -1.92
C ARG A 57 -1.65 -5.50 -2.11
N ILE A 58 -0.86 -4.85 -1.26
CA ILE A 58 -0.58 -3.41 -1.34
C ILE A 58 0.11 -3.06 -2.66
N LYS A 59 1.09 -3.85 -3.10
CA LYS A 59 1.74 -3.66 -4.41
C LYS A 59 0.73 -3.78 -5.56
N LEU A 60 -0.14 -4.79 -5.50
CA LEU A 60 -1.19 -4.99 -6.51
C LEU A 60 -2.14 -3.79 -6.54
N TRP A 61 -2.58 -3.30 -5.39
CA TRP A 61 -3.50 -2.17 -5.28
C TRP A 61 -2.89 -0.86 -5.76
N PHE A 62 -1.63 -0.58 -5.44
CA PHE A 62 -0.93 0.56 -6.02
C PHE A 62 -0.83 0.44 -7.54
N SER A 63 -0.51 -0.75 -8.05
CA SER A 63 -0.47 -1.00 -9.50
C SER A 63 -1.81 -0.76 -10.18
N GLN A 64 -2.94 -1.08 -9.53
CA GLN A 64 -4.28 -0.78 -10.06
C GLN A 64 -4.53 0.72 -10.22
N ILE A 65 -4.04 1.56 -9.30
CA ILE A 65 -4.13 3.03 -9.41
C ILE A 65 -3.34 3.56 -10.61
N LEU A 66 -2.24 2.90 -10.99
CA LEU A 66 -1.40 3.34 -12.11
C LEU A 66 -1.97 2.98 -13.48
N ASN A 67 -2.78 1.92 -13.52
CA ASN A 67 -3.36 1.33 -14.73
C ASN A 67 -4.78 1.82 -15.04
N GLY A 68 -5.41 2.57 -14.14
CA GLY A 68 -6.74 3.17 -14.30
C GLY A 68 -6.69 4.68 -14.51
#